data_AF-A0A941ZXE9-F1
#
_entry.id   AF-A0A941ZXE9-F1
#
_cell.length_a   1.000
_cell.length_b   1.000
_cell.length_c   1.000
_cell.angle_alpha   90.00
_cell.angle_beta   90.00
_cell.angle_gamma   90.00
#
_symmetry.space_group_name_H-M   'P 1'
#
loop_
_entity.id
_entity.type
_entity.pdbx_description
1 polymer ?
#
loop_
_entity_poly.entity_id
_entity_poly.type
_entity_poly.pdbx_seq_one_letter_code
_entity_poly.pdbx_strand_id
1 'polypeptide(L)'
;VSREDQDLFAAESHRRAVWATDSGEFKDEVTPYAVVERLPDLASREIAVKTRQAVHDEGPRRDTTPEALAKLRPAFAAKGSVTAGNSSQMSDGAGAVVLMSEAAMKRHNLQPLGRFLGYAVAGVPPEVMGIGPVHAIPKVLQQVGLQQDALDWIELNEAFAAQSLAVIRELRLDAAKVNPLGGAIALGHPLGATGAIRVATLLHGLRRHKKKYGMVTMCIGTGMGAAGVFEAL
;
A
#
# COMPACT_ATOMS: atom_id res chain seq x y z
N VAL A 1 -19.49 5.58 -5.03
CA VAL A 1 -18.93 5.72 -3.66
C VAL A 1 -19.11 7.17 -3.24
N SER A 2 -19.72 7.44 -2.09
CA SER A 2 -20.01 8.83 -1.66
C SER A 2 -18.72 9.58 -1.27
N ARG A 3 -18.81 10.89 -1.04
CA ARG A 3 -17.68 11.70 -0.56
C ARG A 3 -17.34 11.33 0.88
N GLU A 4 -18.37 11.16 1.70
CA GLU A 4 -18.29 10.83 3.11
C GLU A 4 -17.60 9.48 3.31
N ASP A 5 -17.95 8.48 2.50
CA ASP A 5 -17.31 7.17 2.52
C ASP A 5 -15.80 7.27 2.21
N GLN A 6 -15.43 8.09 1.23
CA GLN A 6 -14.04 8.27 0.83
C GLN A 6 -13.21 8.92 1.92
N ASP A 7 -13.76 9.95 2.57
CA ASP A 7 -13.07 10.67 3.64
C ASP A 7 -12.97 9.82 4.92
N LEU A 8 -14.00 9.02 5.24
CA LEU A 8 -13.94 8.04 6.34
C LEU A 8 -12.85 6.98 6.09
N PHE A 9 -12.77 6.45 4.87
CA PHE A 9 -11.74 5.48 4.49
C PHE A 9 -10.33 6.07 4.59
N ALA A 10 -10.15 7.32 4.14
CA ALA A 10 -8.87 8.01 4.24
C ALA A 10 -8.46 8.28 5.69
N ALA A 11 -9.38 8.74 6.54
CA ALA A 11 -9.13 8.94 7.96
C ALA A 11 -8.71 7.63 8.65
N GLU A 12 -9.35 6.51 8.32
CA GLU A 12 -8.99 5.20 8.84
C GLU A 12 -7.60 4.73 8.37
N SER A 13 -7.25 4.96 7.11
CA SER A 13 -5.90 4.67 6.58
C SER A 13 -4.82 5.42 7.36
N HIS A 14 -5.04 6.71 7.63
CA HIS A 14 -4.15 7.52 8.47
C HIS A 14 -4.08 7.02 9.92
N ARG A 15 -5.22 6.72 10.54
CA ARG A 15 -5.28 6.21 11.92
C ARG A 15 -4.49 4.90 12.06
N ARG A 16 -4.65 3.97 11.12
CA ARG A 16 -3.93 2.69 11.10
C ARG A 16 -2.43 2.88 10.89
N ALA A 17 -2.02 3.73 9.94
CA ALA A 17 -0.61 4.01 9.68
C ALA A 17 0.10 4.68 10.87
N VAL A 18 -0.58 5.59 11.55
CA VAL A 18 -0.08 6.22 12.79
C VAL A 18 0.09 5.17 13.89
N TRP A 19 -0.93 4.34 14.11
CA TRP A 19 -0.84 3.25 15.10
C TRP A 19 0.30 2.27 14.77
N ALA A 20 0.45 1.88 13.49
CA ALA A 20 1.50 0.97 13.03
C ALA A 20 2.89 1.56 13.25
N THR A 21 3.05 2.87 13.01
CA THR A 21 4.29 3.60 13.31
C THR A 21 4.60 3.58 14.81
N ASP A 22 3.62 3.94 15.65
CA ASP A 22 3.81 4.05 17.10
C ASP A 22 4.07 2.70 17.78
N SER A 23 3.41 1.64 17.29
CA SER A 23 3.60 0.26 17.76
C SER A 23 4.86 -0.40 17.20
N GLY A 24 5.52 0.20 16.21
CA GLY A 24 6.74 -0.32 15.60
C GLY A 24 6.50 -1.45 14.60
N GLU A 25 5.31 -1.56 14.02
CA GLU A 25 4.97 -2.58 13.02
C GLU A 25 5.83 -2.48 11.74
N PHE A 26 6.41 -1.31 11.44
CA PHE A 26 7.27 -1.12 10.27
C PHE A 26 8.77 -1.36 10.53
N LYS A 27 9.17 -1.68 11.77
CA LYS A 27 10.60 -1.78 12.16
C LYS A 27 11.36 -2.85 11.39
N ASP A 28 10.71 -3.95 11.05
CA ASP A 28 11.36 -5.09 10.40
C ASP A 28 11.44 -4.93 8.87
N GLU A 29 10.63 -4.06 8.28
CA GLU A 29 10.56 -3.86 6.81
C GLU A 29 11.26 -2.57 6.34
N VAL A 30 11.38 -1.56 7.21
CA VAL A 30 12.03 -0.28 6.88
C VAL A 30 13.52 -0.34 7.15
N THR A 31 14.32 -0.08 6.11
CA THR A 31 15.76 0.16 6.25
C THR A 31 16.03 1.67 6.34
N PRO A 32 16.72 2.15 7.39
CA PRO A 32 17.09 3.56 7.51
C PRO A 32 17.84 4.09 6.28
N TYR A 33 17.45 5.28 5.81
CA TYR A 33 18.11 5.94 4.69
C TYR A 33 18.68 7.30 5.10
N ALA A 34 19.96 7.53 4.81
CA ALA A 34 20.60 8.81 5.11
C ALA A 34 20.22 9.85 4.04
N VAL A 35 19.49 10.89 4.45
CA VAL A 35 19.13 12.02 3.62
C VAL A 35 20.12 13.15 3.87
N VAL A 36 20.78 13.62 2.80
CA VAL A 36 21.68 14.77 2.82
C VAL A 36 20.94 15.96 2.22
N GLU A 37 20.51 16.88 3.08
CA GLU A 37 19.84 18.11 2.70
C GLU A 37 20.90 19.19 2.47
N ARG A 38 20.82 19.85 1.31
CA ARG A 38 21.68 20.98 0.93
C ARG A 38 20.79 22.19 0.74
N LEU A 39 20.82 23.12 1.70
CA LEU A 39 19.95 24.29 1.71
C LEU A 39 20.79 25.58 1.71
N PRO A 40 20.36 26.63 0.98
CA PRO A 40 21.00 27.94 1.09
C PRO A 40 20.82 28.50 2.50
N ASP A 41 21.92 28.88 3.14
CA ASP A 41 21.90 29.70 4.34
C ASP A 41 21.97 31.18 3.93
N LEU A 42 20.84 31.88 4.12
CA LEU A 42 20.71 33.27 3.70
C LEU A 42 21.56 34.24 4.54
N ALA A 43 21.98 33.84 5.75
CA ALA A 43 22.82 34.66 6.61
C ALA A 43 24.30 34.56 6.22
N SER A 44 24.80 33.32 6.06
CA SER A 44 26.20 33.08 5.70
C SER A 44 26.46 33.18 4.18
N ARG A 45 25.42 33.12 3.34
CA ARG A 45 25.50 33.00 1.87
C ARG A 45 26.22 31.74 1.40
N GLU A 46 26.23 30.70 2.23
CA GLU A 46 26.82 29.39 1.92
C GLU A 46 25.73 28.31 1.77
N ILE A 47 26.13 27.11 1.36
CA ILE A 47 25.25 25.94 1.36
C ILE A 47 25.42 25.22 2.69
N ALA A 48 24.38 25.28 3.53
CA ALA A 48 24.29 24.45 4.72
C ALA A 48 24.01 23.01 4.32
N VAL A 49 24.79 22.08 4.88
CA VAL A 49 24.61 20.63 4.69
C VAL A 49 24.11 20.02 6.00
N LYS A 50 22.94 19.41 5.96
CA LYS A 50 22.35 18.69 7.10
C LYS A 50 22.12 17.24 6.70
N THR A 51 22.51 16.32 7.58
CA THR A 51 22.22 14.89 7.40
C THR A 51 21.20 14.44 8.43
N ARG A 52 20.15 13.74 7.97
CA ARG A 52 19.15 13.10 8.83
C ARG A 52 18.95 11.65 8.40
N GLN A 53 18.57 10.78 9.33
CA GLN A 53 18.11 9.44 8.98
C GLN A 53 16.59 9.46 8.78
N ALA A 54 16.14 9.04 7.59
CA ALA A 54 14.75 8.72 7.35
C ALA A 54 14.49 7.30 7.84
N VAL A 55 13.68 7.17 8.90
CA VAL A 55 13.36 5.88 9.56
C VAL A 55 11.86 5.65 9.71
N HIS A 56 11.04 6.63 9.34
CA HIS A 56 9.58 6.59 9.40
C HIS A 56 9.01 7.18 8.12
N ASP A 57 7.84 6.70 7.71
CA ASP A 57 7.06 7.31 6.64
C ASP A 57 6.64 8.74 7.02
N GLU A 58 6.79 9.68 6.10
CA GLU A 58 6.53 11.11 6.32
C GLU A 58 5.06 11.49 6.09
N GLY A 59 4.31 10.61 5.41
CA GLY A 59 2.93 10.84 4.96
C GLY A 59 1.83 10.76 6.03
N PRO A 60 1.90 9.85 7.03
CA PRO A 60 0.84 9.72 8.02
C PRO A 60 0.66 11.01 8.85
N ARG A 61 -0.59 11.49 8.92
CA ARG A 61 -1.01 12.66 9.70
C ARG A 61 -1.87 12.20 10.88
N ARG A 62 -1.51 12.64 12.09
CA ARG A 62 -2.18 12.25 13.36
C ARG A 62 -3.49 12.98 13.58
N ASP A 63 -3.63 14.14 12.97
CA ASP A 63 -4.74 15.08 13.09
C ASP A 63 -5.77 14.93 11.95
N THR A 64 -5.62 13.94 11.07
CA THR A 64 -6.60 13.66 10.03
C THR A 64 -7.91 13.18 10.66
N THR A 65 -8.99 13.93 10.43
CA THR A 65 -10.37 13.55 10.78
C THR A 65 -11.30 13.67 9.57
N PRO A 66 -12.45 12.97 9.54
CA PRO A 66 -13.44 13.15 8.47
C PRO A 66 -13.88 14.61 8.31
N GLU A 67 -13.99 15.37 9.40
CA GLU A 67 -14.38 16.79 9.38
C GLU A 67 -13.29 17.68 8.78
N ALA A 68 -12.02 17.36 9.03
CA ALA A 68 -10.89 18.06 8.40
C ALA A 68 -10.84 17.74 6.90
N LEU A 69 -11.01 16.47 6.52
CA LEU A 69 -11.03 16.01 5.14
C LEU A 69 -12.20 16.61 4.35
N ALA A 70 -13.38 16.74 4.95
CA ALA A 70 -14.57 17.32 4.32
C ALA A 70 -14.36 18.77 3.83
N LYS A 71 -13.44 19.52 4.46
CA LYS A 71 -13.09 20.90 4.07
C LYS A 71 -12.24 20.99 2.80
N LEU A 72 -11.65 19.87 2.37
CA LEU A 72 -10.77 19.84 1.19
C LEU A 72 -11.58 19.98 -0.10
N ARG A 73 -11.05 20.80 -1.01
CA ARG A 73 -11.62 21.01 -2.34
C ARG A 73 -11.31 19.81 -3.25
N PRO A 74 -12.20 19.48 -4.20
CA PRO A 74 -11.92 18.47 -5.22
C PRO A 74 -10.66 18.78 -6.02
N ALA A 75 -9.85 17.77 -6.30
CA ALA A 75 -8.55 17.92 -6.96
C ALA A 75 -8.61 17.91 -8.49
N PHE A 76 -9.57 17.17 -9.07
CA PHE A 76 -9.60 16.89 -10.52
C PHE A 76 -10.81 17.44 -11.25
N ALA A 77 -11.98 17.51 -10.59
CA ALA A 77 -13.22 17.97 -11.19
C ALA A 77 -13.97 18.87 -10.21
N ALA A 78 -14.48 20.02 -10.67
CA ALA A 78 -15.10 21.03 -9.80
C ALA A 78 -16.28 20.50 -8.96
N LYS A 79 -17.02 19.52 -9.48
CA LYS A 79 -18.12 18.82 -8.79
C LYS A 79 -17.76 17.38 -8.41
N GLY A 80 -16.48 17.05 -8.39
CA GLY A 80 -15.97 15.73 -8.03
C GLY A 80 -15.91 15.50 -6.52
N SER A 81 -15.67 14.26 -6.12
CA SER A 81 -15.54 13.85 -4.71
C SER A 81 -14.10 13.51 -4.30
N VAL A 82 -13.20 13.37 -5.27
CA VAL A 82 -11.78 13.05 -5.02
C VAL A 82 -11.02 14.33 -4.66
N THR A 83 -10.31 14.29 -3.55
CA THR A 83 -9.50 15.38 -2.98
C THR A 83 -8.08 14.90 -2.70
N ALA A 84 -7.18 15.83 -2.37
CA ALA A 84 -5.83 15.48 -1.92
C ALA A 84 -5.82 14.59 -0.66
N GLY A 85 -6.85 14.67 0.19
CA GLY A 85 -6.91 13.91 1.45
C GLY A 85 -7.47 12.50 1.30
N ASN A 86 -8.15 12.18 0.19
CA ASN A 86 -8.69 10.84 -0.08
C ASN A 86 -8.06 10.19 -1.33
N SER A 87 -6.90 10.71 -1.73
CA SER A 87 -6.04 10.19 -2.79
C SER A 87 -4.69 9.81 -2.19
N SER A 88 -3.98 8.87 -2.83
CA SER A 88 -2.59 8.60 -2.47
C SER A 88 -1.69 9.82 -2.64
N GLN A 89 -0.69 9.96 -1.77
CA GLN A 89 0.29 11.03 -1.86
C GLN A 89 1.28 10.72 -2.98
N MET A 90 1.70 11.75 -3.72
CA MET A 90 2.89 11.64 -4.56
C MET A 90 4.11 11.53 -3.64
N SER A 91 4.93 10.50 -3.83
CA SER A 91 5.95 10.13 -2.85
C SER A 91 7.18 9.54 -3.51
N ASP A 92 8.30 9.68 -2.82
CA ASP A 92 9.57 9.04 -3.15
C ASP A 92 9.77 7.80 -2.27
N GLY A 93 10.27 6.73 -2.85
CA GLY A 93 10.52 5.48 -2.12
C GLY A 93 11.04 4.36 -3.01
N ALA A 94 11.63 3.36 -2.38
CA ALA A 94 12.16 2.16 -3.03
C ALA A 94 11.81 0.92 -2.22
N GLY A 95 11.59 -0.20 -2.90
CA GLY A 95 11.40 -1.51 -2.28
C GLY A 95 12.10 -2.57 -3.11
N ALA A 96 12.65 -3.59 -2.44
CA ALA A 96 13.34 -4.70 -3.08
C ALA A 96 12.89 -6.02 -2.45
N VAL A 97 12.70 -7.04 -3.30
CA VAL A 97 12.35 -8.40 -2.89
C VAL A 97 13.32 -9.36 -3.54
N VAL A 98 13.96 -10.20 -2.75
CA VAL A 98 14.87 -11.25 -3.24
C VAL A 98 14.09 -12.54 -3.42
N LEU A 99 14.04 -13.03 -4.66
CA LEU A 99 13.37 -14.28 -5.02
C LEU A 99 14.41 -15.37 -5.25
N MET A 100 14.13 -16.58 -4.75
CA MET A 100 15.02 -17.72 -4.88
C MET A 100 14.24 -18.99 -5.16
N SER A 101 14.82 -19.90 -5.96
CA SER A 101 14.29 -21.24 -6.11
C SER A 101 14.54 -22.07 -4.85
N GLU A 102 13.72 -23.09 -4.61
CA GLU A 102 13.91 -24.02 -3.49
C GLU A 102 15.30 -24.68 -3.53
N ALA A 103 15.80 -25.01 -4.72
CA ALA A 103 17.14 -25.57 -4.90
C ALA A 103 18.24 -24.59 -4.45
N ALA A 104 18.12 -23.30 -4.77
CA ALA A 104 19.07 -22.27 -4.32
C ALA A 104 19.01 -22.08 -2.80
N MET A 105 17.81 -22.05 -2.22
CA MET A 105 17.63 -21.94 -0.76
C MET A 105 18.30 -23.11 -0.03
N LYS A 106 18.09 -24.36 -0.49
CA LYS A 106 18.74 -25.55 0.08
C LYS A 106 20.26 -25.50 -0.07
N ARG A 107 20.76 -25.10 -1.24
CA ARG A 107 22.21 -24.99 -1.51
C ARG A 107 22.91 -23.99 -0.59
N HIS A 108 22.26 -22.86 -0.29
CA HIS A 108 22.83 -21.78 0.51
C HIS A 108 22.36 -21.77 1.97
N ASN A 109 21.61 -22.79 2.41
CA ASN A 109 21.04 -22.91 3.75
C ASN A 109 20.25 -21.66 4.19
N LEU A 110 19.41 -21.14 3.30
CA LEU A 110 18.61 -19.93 3.51
C LEU A 110 17.19 -20.29 3.95
N GLN A 111 16.62 -19.47 4.84
CA GLN A 111 15.24 -19.58 5.28
C GLN A 111 14.39 -18.49 4.58
N PRO A 112 13.30 -18.85 3.87
CA PRO A 112 12.45 -17.87 3.21
C PRO A 112 11.62 -17.06 4.21
N LEU A 113 11.28 -15.83 3.84
CA LEU A 113 10.24 -15.06 4.54
C LEU A 113 8.84 -15.60 4.23
N GLY A 114 8.63 -16.07 3.00
CA GLY A 114 7.38 -16.64 2.54
C GLY A 114 7.53 -17.24 1.14
N ARG A 115 6.41 -17.73 0.60
CA ARG A 115 6.30 -18.35 -0.72
C ARG A 115 5.36 -17.53 -1.60
N PHE A 116 5.79 -17.27 -2.83
CA PHE A 116 4.93 -16.71 -3.87
C PHE A 116 4.12 -17.83 -4.53
N LEU A 117 2.79 -17.75 -4.44
CA LEU A 117 1.89 -18.80 -4.92
C LEU A 117 1.42 -18.57 -6.35
N GLY A 118 1.18 -17.32 -6.72
CA GLY A 118 0.69 -16.99 -8.06
C GLY A 118 0.46 -15.50 -8.26
N TYR A 119 0.29 -15.13 -9.53
CA TYR A 119 0.05 -13.76 -9.95
C TYR A 119 -0.83 -13.73 -11.19
N ALA A 120 -1.79 -12.81 -11.20
CA ALA A 120 -2.68 -12.60 -12.32
C ALA A 120 -2.79 -11.11 -12.66
N VAL A 121 -2.94 -10.85 -13.95
CA VAL A 121 -3.30 -9.53 -14.50
C VAL A 121 -4.61 -9.66 -15.25
N ALA A 122 -5.43 -8.63 -15.19
CA ALA A 122 -6.67 -8.48 -15.94
C ALA A 122 -6.79 -7.08 -16.54
N GLY A 123 -7.36 -6.97 -17.74
CA GLY A 123 -7.66 -5.70 -18.40
C GLY A 123 -9.08 -5.23 -18.08
N VAL A 124 -9.26 -3.92 -18.04
CA VAL A 124 -10.54 -3.21 -17.88
C VAL A 124 -10.55 -1.96 -18.76
N PRO A 125 -11.72 -1.34 -19.03
CA PRO A 125 -11.72 -0.09 -19.77
C PRO A 125 -10.88 1.00 -19.07
N PRO A 126 -10.04 1.76 -19.81
CA PRO A 126 -9.13 2.75 -19.23
C PRO A 126 -9.82 3.80 -18.34
N GLU A 127 -11.04 4.21 -18.70
CA GLU A 127 -11.86 5.20 -18.01
C GLU A 127 -12.29 4.77 -16.59
N VAL A 128 -12.27 3.46 -16.31
CA VAL A 128 -12.60 2.88 -15.01
C VAL A 128 -11.47 2.03 -14.45
N MET A 129 -10.22 2.33 -14.82
CA MET A 129 -9.03 1.54 -14.46
C MET A 129 -8.92 1.14 -12.97
N GLY A 130 -9.50 1.96 -12.08
CA GLY A 130 -9.58 1.69 -10.64
C GLY A 130 -10.22 0.35 -10.27
N ILE A 131 -11.09 -0.22 -11.11
CA ILE A 131 -11.74 -1.52 -10.84
C ILE A 131 -10.91 -2.74 -11.28
N GLY A 132 -9.71 -2.55 -11.83
CA GLY A 132 -8.83 -3.65 -12.26
C GLY A 132 -8.74 -4.83 -11.27
N PRO A 133 -8.57 -4.59 -9.94
CA PRO A 133 -8.55 -5.65 -8.93
C PRO A 133 -9.80 -6.55 -8.92
N VAL A 134 -10.98 -6.04 -9.27
CA VAL A 134 -12.24 -6.83 -9.33
C VAL A 134 -12.09 -8.05 -10.25
N HIS A 135 -11.28 -7.94 -11.31
CA HIS A 135 -11.03 -9.05 -12.24
C HIS A 135 -9.74 -9.80 -11.93
N ALA A 136 -8.71 -9.13 -11.40
CA ALA A 136 -7.42 -9.77 -11.11
C ALA A 136 -7.49 -10.70 -9.89
N ILE A 137 -8.25 -10.33 -8.85
CA ILE A 137 -8.34 -11.07 -7.58
C ILE A 137 -8.98 -12.45 -7.78
N PRO A 138 -10.19 -12.59 -8.36
CA PRO A 138 -10.79 -13.91 -8.58
C PRO A 138 -9.91 -14.80 -9.46
N LYS A 139 -9.25 -14.21 -10.46
CA LYS A 139 -8.36 -14.93 -11.38
C LYS A 139 -7.16 -15.53 -10.66
N VAL A 140 -6.47 -14.77 -9.79
CA VAL A 140 -5.32 -15.32 -9.05
C VAL A 140 -5.76 -16.35 -8.02
N LEU A 141 -6.89 -16.12 -7.32
CA LEU A 141 -7.43 -17.06 -6.33
C LEU A 141 -7.78 -18.41 -6.95
N GLN A 142 -8.42 -18.40 -8.13
CA GLN A 142 -8.67 -19.62 -8.91
C GLN A 142 -7.37 -20.31 -9.31
N GLN A 143 -6.36 -19.57 -9.79
CA GLN A 143 -5.07 -20.12 -10.22
C GLN A 143 -4.33 -20.84 -9.08
N VAL A 144 -4.40 -20.31 -7.85
CA VAL A 144 -3.72 -20.89 -6.69
C VAL A 144 -4.60 -21.86 -5.88
N GLY A 145 -5.85 -22.05 -6.29
CA GLY A 145 -6.79 -22.96 -5.62
C GLY A 145 -7.23 -22.50 -4.22
N LEU A 146 -7.27 -21.19 -3.97
CA LEU A 146 -7.70 -20.62 -2.69
C LEU A 146 -9.07 -19.95 -2.80
N GLN A 147 -9.83 -20.03 -1.72
CA GLN A 147 -11.04 -19.24 -1.53
C GLN A 147 -10.68 -17.87 -0.92
N GLN A 148 -11.49 -16.84 -1.19
CA GLN A 148 -11.21 -15.47 -0.74
C GLN A 148 -11.10 -15.34 0.79
N ASP A 149 -11.94 -16.07 1.50
CA ASP A 149 -12.02 -16.15 2.96
C ASP A 149 -10.78 -16.78 3.62
N ALA A 150 -9.98 -17.54 2.86
CA ALA A 150 -8.70 -18.05 3.31
C ALA A 150 -7.60 -16.96 3.37
N LEU A 151 -7.79 -15.81 2.72
CA LEU A 151 -6.87 -14.68 2.86
C LEU A 151 -7.00 -14.09 4.26
N ASP A 152 -5.87 -13.89 4.94
CA ASP A 152 -5.79 -13.28 6.28
C ASP A 152 -5.38 -11.81 6.24
N TRP A 153 -4.76 -11.38 5.14
CA TRP A 153 -4.20 -10.04 4.97
C TRP A 153 -4.21 -9.63 3.49
N ILE A 154 -4.69 -8.43 3.21
CA ILE A 154 -4.81 -7.89 1.85
C ILE A 154 -4.19 -6.51 1.81
N GLU A 155 -3.09 -6.36 1.06
CA GLU A 155 -2.53 -5.05 0.68
C GLU A 155 -3.16 -4.62 -0.65
N LEU A 156 -4.27 -3.88 -0.58
CA LEU A 156 -4.93 -3.26 -1.72
C LEU A 156 -4.42 -1.82 -1.87
N ASN A 157 -3.70 -1.52 -2.94
CA ASN A 157 -3.17 -0.18 -3.17
C ASN A 157 -4.29 0.87 -3.17
N GLU A 158 -4.11 1.93 -2.37
CA GLU A 158 -5.10 2.99 -2.16
C GLU A 158 -4.86 4.19 -3.09
N ALA A 159 -4.80 3.96 -4.41
CA ALA A 159 -4.61 5.07 -5.36
C ALA A 159 -5.63 6.20 -5.14
N PHE A 160 -6.89 5.82 -4.91
CA PHE A 160 -7.99 6.70 -4.52
C PHE A 160 -8.93 5.92 -3.60
N ALA A 161 -9.47 6.56 -2.57
CA ALA A 161 -10.47 5.93 -1.69
C ALA A 161 -11.69 5.43 -2.48
N ALA A 162 -12.10 6.17 -3.52
CA ALA A 162 -13.22 5.80 -4.39
C ALA A 162 -13.04 4.42 -5.03
N GLN A 163 -11.86 4.14 -5.59
CA GLN A 163 -11.61 2.83 -6.23
C GLN A 163 -11.48 1.74 -5.17
N SER A 164 -10.78 2.01 -4.05
CA SER A 164 -10.54 0.98 -3.04
C SER A 164 -11.85 0.50 -2.45
N LEU A 165 -12.76 1.42 -2.13
CA LEU A 165 -14.09 1.10 -1.66
C LEU A 165 -14.95 0.40 -2.73
N ALA A 166 -14.80 0.75 -4.01
CA ALA A 166 -15.51 0.05 -5.08
C ALA A 166 -15.07 -1.43 -5.16
N VAL A 167 -13.76 -1.70 -5.14
CA VAL A 167 -13.20 -3.06 -5.15
C VAL A 167 -13.64 -3.84 -3.91
N ILE A 168 -13.51 -3.24 -2.72
CA ILE A 168 -13.89 -3.87 -1.44
C ILE A 168 -15.36 -4.26 -1.45
N ARG A 169 -16.25 -3.37 -1.89
CA ARG A 169 -17.70 -3.60 -1.91
C ARG A 169 -18.11 -4.62 -2.95
N GLU A 170 -17.55 -4.54 -4.16
CA GLU A 170 -17.88 -5.44 -5.27
C GLU A 170 -17.50 -6.90 -4.94
N LEU A 171 -16.27 -7.10 -4.43
CA LEU A 171 -15.78 -8.43 -4.05
C LEU A 171 -16.18 -8.84 -2.63
N ARG A 172 -16.85 -7.95 -1.87
CA ARG A 172 -17.21 -8.16 -0.46
C ARG A 172 -15.99 -8.57 0.38
N LEU A 173 -14.87 -7.88 0.17
CA LEU A 173 -13.65 -8.12 0.95
C LEU A 173 -13.90 -7.75 2.41
N ASP A 174 -13.33 -8.52 3.32
CA ASP A 174 -13.34 -8.19 4.75
C ASP A 174 -12.47 -6.95 4.99
N ALA A 175 -13.10 -5.81 5.32
CA ALA A 175 -12.44 -4.54 5.55
C ALA A 175 -11.46 -4.56 6.74
N ALA A 176 -11.58 -5.52 7.66
CA ALA A 176 -10.62 -5.72 8.74
C ALA A 176 -9.30 -6.37 8.25
N LYS A 177 -9.34 -7.08 7.11
CA LYS A 177 -8.17 -7.72 6.49
C LYS A 177 -7.49 -6.85 5.44
N VAL A 178 -8.17 -5.82 4.93
CA VAL A 178 -7.63 -4.89 3.91
C VAL A 178 -6.85 -3.77 4.58
N ASN A 179 -5.56 -3.64 4.23
CA ASN A 179 -4.62 -2.62 4.70
C ASN A 179 -4.68 -2.40 6.22
N PRO A 180 -4.45 -3.43 7.04
CA PRO A 180 -4.59 -3.32 8.50
C PRO A 180 -3.58 -2.35 9.12
N LEU A 181 -2.47 -2.04 8.42
CA LEU A 181 -1.46 -1.05 8.83
C LEU A 181 -1.61 0.30 8.10
N GLY A 182 -2.73 0.53 7.41
CA GLY A 182 -2.92 1.67 6.52
C GLY A 182 -2.29 1.41 5.14
N GLY A 183 -2.65 2.26 4.18
CA GLY A 183 -2.22 2.11 2.79
C GLY A 183 -1.73 3.42 2.19
N ALA A 184 -1.74 3.49 0.86
CA ALA A 184 -1.10 4.56 0.10
C ALA A 184 -1.69 5.97 0.31
N ILE A 185 -2.91 6.11 0.83
CA ILE A 185 -3.45 7.42 1.22
C ILE A 185 -2.62 8.03 2.37
N ALA A 186 -2.26 7.19 3.34
CA ALA A 186 -1.44 7.62 4.47
C ALA A 186 0.06 7.48 4.22
N LEU A 187 0.49 6.36 3.63
CA LEU A 187 1.89 5.97 3.47
C LEU A 187 2.52 6.44 2.16
N GLY A 188 1.73 6.96 1.22
CA GLY A 188 2.20 7.44 -0.07
C GLY A 188 2.28 6.37 -1.17
N HIS A 189 2.47 6.82 -2.41
CA HIS A 189 2.48 5.98 -3.60
C HIS A 189 3.66 6.27 -4.55
N PRO A 190 4.88 5.85 -4.20
CA PRO A 190 5.98 5.81 -5.16
C PRO A 190 5.67 4.74 -6.22
N LEU A 191 5.19 5.18 -7.39
CA LEU A 191 4.49 4.35 -8.38
C LEU A 191 5.17 3.00 -8.65
N GLY A 192 6.44 3.01 -9.04
CA GLY A 192 7.19 1.79 -9.37
C GLY A 192 7.61 0.94 -8.17
N ALA A 193 7.71 1.54 -6.98
CA ALA A 193 8.17 0.87 -5.77
C ALA A 193 7.04 0.24 -4.95
N THR A 194 5.81 0.76 -5.10
CA THR A 194 4.67 0.40 -4.25
C THR A 194 4.41 -1.11 -4.22
N GLY A 195 4.48 -1.80 -5.37
CA GLY A 195 4.29 -3.25 -5.40
C GLY A 195 5.29 -4.00 -4.51
N ALA A 196 6.57 -3.65 -4.57
CA ALA A 196 7.61 -4.28 -3.75
C ALA A 196 7.49 -3.89 -2.27
N ILE A 197 7.20 -2.62 -1.98
CA ILE A 197 6.96 -2.13 -0.60
C ILE A 197 5.79 -2.91 0.03
N ARG A 198 4.68 -3.06 -0.71
CA ARG A 198 3.50 -3.79 -0.21
C ARG A 198 3.78 -5.28 0.02
N VAL A 199 4.65 -5.91 -0.76
CA VAL A 199 5.09 -7.29 -0.49
C VAL A 199 5.87 -7.37 0.83
N ALA A 200 6.73 -6.39 1.13
CA ALA A 200 7.41 -6.33 2.42
C ALA A 200 6.41 -6.18 3.57
N THR A 201 5.53 -5.18 3.51
CA THR A 201 4.46 -4.97 4.52
C THR A 201 3.63 -6.22 4.73
N LEU A 202 3.22 -6.88 3.64
CA LEU A 202 2.44 -8.11 3.69
C LEU A 202 3.16 -9.25 4.42
N LEU A 203 4.39 -9.58 3.99
CA LEU A 203 5.11 -10.75 4.53
C LEU A 203 5.54 -10.54 5.98
N HIS A 204 5.99 -9.33 6.34
CA HIS A 204 6.33 -9.01 7.73
C HIS A 204 5.08 -9.02 8.62
N GLY A 205 3.97 -8.44 8.15
CA GLY A 205 2.68 -8.48 8.84
C GLY A 205 2.17 -9.91 9.05
N LEU A 206 2.14 -10.75 8.01
CA LEU A 206 1.68 -12.14 8.12
C LEU A 206 2.49 -12.91 9.17
N ARG A 207 3.82 -12.83 9.14
CA ARG A 207 4.71 -13.53 10.08
C ARG A 207 4.51 -13.05 11.51
N ARG A 208 4.51 -11.73 11.73
CA ARG A 208 4.36 -11.12 13.06
C ARG A 208 3.03 -11.50 13.70
N HIS A 209 1.96 -11.50 12.92
CA HIS A 209 0.61 -11.80 13.37
C HIS A 209 0.25 -13.29 13.23
N LYS A 210 1.21 -14.16 12.89
CA LYS A 210 1.04 -15.62 12.72
C LYS A 210 -0.13 -16.00 11.80
N LYS A 211 -0.31 -15.21 10.74
CA LYS A 211 -1.29 -15.40 9.67
C LYS A 211 -0.63 -16.15 8.51
N LYS A 212 -1.42 -16.77 7.64
CA LYS A 212 -0.90 -17.69 6.63
C LYS A 212 -0.92 -17.10 5.24
N TYR A 213 -2.10 -16.78 4.71
CA TYR A 213 -2.24 -16.36 3.31
C TYR A 213 -2.48 -14.87 3.21
N GLY A 214 -1.85 -14.24 2.24
CA GLY A 214 -2.06 -12.83 1.96
C GLY A 214 -1.95 -12.47 0.50
N MET A 215 -2.42 -11.28 0.15
CA MET A 215 -2.50 -10.83 -1.22
C MET A 215 -2.03 -9.38 -1.34
N VAL A 216 -1.24 -9.09 -2.37
CA VAL A 216 -0.97 -7.72 -2.84
C VAL A 216 -1.78 -7.51 -4.11
N THR A 217 -2.49 -6.39 -4.22
CA THR A 217 -3.32 -6.08 -5.38
C THR A 217 -3.37 -4.58 -5.67
N MET A 218 -3.45 -4.20 -6.94
CA MET A 218 -3.56 -2.81 -7.36
C MET A 218 -4.26 -2.64 -8.70
N CYS A 219 -4.89 -1.48 -8.87
CA CYS A 219 -5.23 -0.94 -10.19
C CYS A 219 -3.96 -0.44 -10.90
N ILE A 220 -4.00 -0.41 -12.22
CA ILE A 220 -2.90 0.04 -13.07
C ILE A 220 -3.49 1.02 -14.08
N GLY A 221 -2.86 2.18 -14.21
CA GLY A 221 -3.22 3.18 -15.22
C GLY A 221 -3.28 2.56 -16.61
N THR A 222 -4.08 3.15 -17.51
CA THR A 222 -4.42 2.62 -18.84
C THR A 222 -5.36 1.40 -18.87
N GLY A 223 -5.85 0.93 -17.72
CA GLY A 223 -6.96 -0.03 -17.69
C GLY A 223 -6.52 -1.46 -17.40
N MET A 224 -5.77 -1.67 -16.33
CA MET A 224 -5.44 -3.03 -15.86
C MET A 224 -5.56 -3.14 -14.34
N GLY A 225 -5.56 -4.36 -13.84
CA GLY A 225 -5.32 -4.67 -12.44
C GLY A 225 -4.43 -5.89 -12.30
N ALA A 226 -3.71 -5.95 -11.18
CA ALA A 226 -2.82 -7.05 -10.85
C ALA A 226 -3.07 -7.54 -9.43
N ALA A 227 -2.93 -8.84 -9.21
CA ALA A 227 -3.01 -9.46 -7.89
C ALA A 227 -1.96 -10.57 -7.77
N GLY A 228 -1.21 -10.59 -6.67
CA GLY A 228 -0.24 -11.62 -6.32
C GLY A 228 -0.55 -12.21 -4.94
N VAL A 229 -0.49 -13.54 -4.82
CA VAL A 229 -0.81 -14.27 -3.59
C VAL A 229 0.46 -14.86 -2.98
N PHE A 230 0.58 -14.73 -1.67
CA PHE A 230 1.72 -15.14 -0.88
C PHE A 230 1.28 -15.99 0.32
N GLU A 231 2.18 -16.87 0.76
CA GLU A 231 2.05 -17.67 1.98
C GLU A 231 3.24 -17.37 2.89
N ALA A 232 3.00 -17.07 4.17
CA ALA A 232 4.06 -17.00 5.16
C ALA A 232 4.49 -18.41 5.59
N LEU A 233 5.81 -18.61 5.76
CA LEU A 233 6.45 -19.88 6.14
C LEU A 233 7.09 -19.80 7.53
#